data_AF-A0A7S2XIU7-F1
#
_entry.id   AF-A0A7S2XIU7-F1
#
_cell.length_a   1.000
_cell.length_b   1.000
_cell.length_c   1.000
_cell.angle_alpha   90.00
_cell.angle_beta   90.00
_cell.angle_gamma   90.00
#
_symmetry.space_group_name_H-M   'P 1'
#
loop_
_entity.id
_entity.type
_entity.pdbx_description
1 polymer ?
#
loop_
_entity_poly.entity_id
_entity_poly.type
_entity_poly.pdbx_seq_one_letter_code
_entity_poly.pdbx_strand_id
1 'polypeptide(L)'
;AEQHHATPGFCGGSPGEISDESPHSPDNSTSSPDKFLLVLGGDNKPPRVNVLLELFKQGFLEDALWSLETPVECGGHGLQWYGDSPMRKDPRMKEFCKFFPKNLDIQVDGFEDKDKTFPSLNLYKRTRLSLVFESILSPGERRAFLTEKILKPIFGGHPFVLVGAAPRALDVIRAFGFSTFAPYLNEKFDAVAPTLPRDNPPGSLGVFVNPGNHRIVEIIRDAQNLSPESWEKIRGIAEENRRHLLCGGFRQKLEAQLRSIFRAVEKNHRAAHASTPSSSSSSSSSPPPPPSSSSSSP
;
A
#
# COMPACT_ATOMS: atom_id res chain seq x y z
N ALA A 1 -26.58 20.63 -10.16
CA ALA A 1 -27.42 20.42 -8.97
C ALA A 1 -27.39 18.93 -8.65
N GLU A 2 -26.38 18.52 -7.89
CA GLU A 2 -26.33 17.22 -7.23
C GLU A 2 -25.74 17.53 -5.85
N GLN A 3 -26.64 17.71 -4.89
CA GLN A 3 -26.29 17.92 -3.49
C GLN A 3 -26.00 16.54 -2.90
N HIS A 4 -24.72 16.22 -2.73
CA HIS A 4 -24.34 15.17 -1.79
C HIS A 4 -24.71 15.64 -0.39
N HIS A 5 -25.77 15.05 0.17
CA HIS A 5 -26.08 15.15 1.58
C HIS A 5 -24.91 14.58 2.39
N ALA A 6 -24.06 15.48 2.90
CA ALA A 6 -23.09 15.16 3.92
C ALA A 6 -23.86 14.73 5.18
N THR A 7 -23.64 13.50 5.63
CA THR A 7 -24.11 13.04 6.93
C THR A 7 -23.41 13.88 8.00
N PRO A 8 -24.13 14.57 8.89
CA PRO A 8 -23.50 15.36 9.96
C PRO A 8 -22.96 14.39 11.03
N GLY A 9 -21.67 14.50 11.36
CA GLY A 9 -21.12 13.88 12.58
C GLY A 9 -19.71 13.26 12.53
N PHE A 10 -19.08 13.04 11.37
CA PHE A 10 -17.80 12.29 11.34
C PHE A 10 -16.54 13.16 11.54
N CYS A 11 -16.59 14.44 11.18
CA CYS A 11 -15.40 15.33 11.14
C CYS A 11 -15.50 16.57 12.06
N GLY A 12 -16.44 16.60 13.01
CA GLY A 12 -16.73 17.79 13.84
C GLY A 12 -16.42 17.61 15.33
N GLY A 13 -15.66 18.56 15.88
CA GLY A 13 -15.50 18.78 17.33
C GLY A 13 -14.31 19.67 17.71
N SER A 14 -14.49 21.00 17.71
CA SER A 14 -13.82 21.90 18.68
C SER A 14 -14.72 22.00 19.93
N PRO A 15 -14.18 22.21 21.14
CA PRO A 15 -14.96 22.11 22.37
C PRO A 15 -15.83 23.35 22.58
N GLY A 16 -17.13 23.21 22.44
CA GLY A 16 -18.09 24.26 22.77
C GLY A 16 -19.48 23.97 22.24
N GLU A 17 -20.44 23.93 23.16
CA GLU A 17 -21.90 23.95 22.95
C GLU A 17 -22.57 22.62 22.59
N ILE A 18 -23.09 21.98 23.65
CA ILE A 18 -24.12 20.94 23.60
C ILE A 18 -25.46 21.67 23.45
N SER A 19 -26.14 21.50 22.31
CA SER A 19 -27.58 21.71 22.21
C SER A 19 -28.27 20.37 21.98
N ASP A 20 -29.23 20.14 22.85
CA ASP A 20 -30.02 18.94 23.07
C ASP A 20 -31.00 18.69 21.91
N GLU A 21 -30.77 17.65 21.11
CA GLU A 21 -31.82 16.99 20.33
C GLU A 21 -31.66 15.46 20.46
N SER A 22 -32.75 14.82 20.90
CA SER A 22 -32.80 13.42 21.31
C SER A 22 -32.58 12.43 20.15
N PRO A 23 -32.01 11.24 20.44
CA PRO A 23 -31.40 10.39 19.41
C PRO A 23 -32.41 9.41 18.79
N HIS A 24 -32.39 9.30 17.46
CA HIS A 24 -32.72 8.05 16.81
C HIS A 24 -31.76 6.96 17.30
N SER A 25 -32.33 5.89 17.81
CA SER A 25 -31.65 4.75 18.43
C SER A 25 -30.42 4.29 17.63
N PRO A 26 -29.22 4.21 18.22
CA PRO A 26 -28.10 3.58 17.56
C PRO A 26 -28.39 2.07 17.49
N ASP A 27 -28.27 1.52 16.30
CA ASP A 27 -28.30 0.09 16.06
C ASP A 27 -27.15 -0.55 16.85
N ASN A 28 -27.50 -1.12 18.00
CA ASN A 28 -26.58 -1.51 19.07
C ASN A 28 -26.11 -2.96 18.89
N SER A 29 -25.79 -3.37 17.65
CA SER A 29 -25.15 -4.65 17.39
C SER A 29 -23.64 -4.47 17.23
N THR A 30 -22.95 -4.10 18.32
CA THR A 30 -21.51 -4.30 18.47
C THR A 30 -21.23 -5.79 18.64
N SER A 31 -21.40 -6.58 17.58
CA SER A 31 -20.87 -7.94 17.58
C SER A 31 -19.35 -7.84 17.57
N SER A 32 -18.69 -8.43 18.56
CA SER A 32 -17.23 -8.61 18.51
C SER A 32 -16.82 -9.21 17.17
N PRO A 33 -15.67 -8.83 16.59
CA PRO A 33 -15.19 -9.41 15.33
C PRO A 33 -15.21 -10.94 15.40
N ASP A 34 -15.83 -11.58 14.41
CA ASP A 34 -16.00 -13.03 14.35
C ASP A 34 -14.76 -13.75 13.80
N LYS A 35 -13.87 -13.01 13.13
CA LYS A 35 -12.56 -13.48 12.68
C LYS A 35 -11.46 -12.58 13.20
N PHE A 36 -10.26 -13.13 13.37
CA PHE A 36 -9.11 -12.32 13.75
C PHE A 36 -8.52 -11.57 12.55
N LEU A 37 -8.26 -12.27 11.45
CA LEU A 37 -7.47 -11.74 10.33
C LEU A 37 -8.33 -11.45 9.09
N LEU A 38 -8.01 -10.36 8.40
CA LEU A 38 -8.48 -10.07 7.03
C LEU A 38 -7.31 -10.08 6.07
N VAL A 39 -7.36 -10.96 5.06
CA VAL A 39 -6.37 -11.02 3.99
C VAL A 39 -7.04 -10.93 2.63
N LEU A 40 -7.09 -9.73 2.06
CA LEU A 40 -7.57 -9.53 0.70
C LEU A 40 -6.44 -9.84 -0.29
N GLY A 41 -6.14 -11.13 -0.44
CA GLY A 41 -5.15 -11.62 -1.39
C GLY A 41 -5.76 -11.71 -2.77
N GLY A 42 -5.32 -10.82 -3.67
CA GLY A 42 -5.60 -10.89 -5.10
C GLY A 42 -4.72 -11.94 -5.78
N ASP A 43 -3.79 -11.48 -6.62
CA ASP A 43 -2.91 -12.32 -7.45
C ASP A 43 -2.08 -13.37 -6.68
N ASN A 44 -1.78 -14.48 -7.34
CA ASN A 44 -1.06 -15.63 -6.78
C ASN A 44 0.48 -15.48 -6.79
N LYS A 45 0.99 -14.26 -6.55
CA LYS A 45 2.44 -14.02 -6.56
C LYS A 45 3.18 -14.82 -5.47
N PRO A 46 4.37 -15.39 -5.75
CA PRO A 46 5.05 -16.31 -4.83
C PRO A 46 5.26 -15.81 -3.39
N PRO A 47 5.66 -14.55 -3.12
CA PRO A 47 5.76 -14.05 -1.74
C PRO A 47 4.46 -14.18 -0.96
N ARG A 48 3.34 -13.89 -1.63
CA ARG A 48 2.02 -13.97 -1.01
C ARG A 48 1.61 -15.41 -0.77
N VAL A 49 1.81 -16.27 -1.75
CA VAL A 49 1.53 -17.72 -1.60
C VAL A 49 2.36 -18.28 -0.44
N ASN A 50 3.64 -17.92 -0.33
CA ASN A 50 4.52 -18.38 0.75
C ASN A 50 4.04 -17.93 2.13
N VAL A 51 3.70 -16.65 2.28
CA VAL A 51 3.15 -16.13 3.54
C VAL A 51 1.84 -16.84 3.89
N LEU A 52 0.92 -16.96 2.94
CA LEU A 52 -0.37 -17.62 3.20
C LEU A 52 -0.22 -19.11 3.50
N LEU A 53 0.70 -19.81 2.83
CA LEU A 53 1.03 -21.20 3.15
C LEU A 53 1.57 -21.32 4.58
N GLU A 54 2.43 -20.42 5.02
CA GLU A 54 2.93 -20.45 6.39
C GLU A 54 1.82 -20.13 7.41
N LEU A 55 0.94 -19.16 7.12
CA LEU A 55 -0.23 -18.92 7.97
C LEU A 55 -1.18 -20.12 8.02
N PHE A 56 -1.35 -20.83 6.91
CA PHE A 56 -2.12 -22.08 6.83
C PHE A 56 -1.50 -23.18 7.70
N LYS A 57 -0.18 -23.36 7.62
CA LYS A 57 0.56 -24.37 8.41
C LYS A 57 0.42 -24.14 9.91
N GLN A 58 0.30 -22.89 10.33
CA GLN A 58 0.15 -22.49 11.73
C GLN A 58 -1.33 -22.38 12.18
N GLY A 59 -2.29 -22.68 11.31
CA GLY A 59 -3.73 -22.64 11.63
C GLY A 59 -4.38 -21.25 11.64
N PHE A 60 -3.65 -20.17 11.37
CA PHE A 60 -4.21 -18.80 11.41
C PHE A 60 -5.29 -18.56 10.37
N LEU A 61 -5.30 -19.32 9.26
CA LEU A 61 -6.31 -19.15 8.21
C LEU A 61 -7.70 -19.70 8.58
N GLU A 62 -7.82 -20.46 9.68
CA GLU A 62 -9.12 -20.90 10.22
C GLU A 62 -9.86 -19.73 10.89
N ASP A 63 -9.09 -18.78 11.44
CA ASP A 63 -9.56 -17.55 12.08
C ASP A 63 -9.32 -16.31 11.20
N ALA A 64 -9.52 -16.48 9.89
CA ALA A 64 -9.33 -15.42 8.90
C ALA A 64 -10.48 -15.36 7.88
N LEU A 65 -10.83 -14.15 7.45
CA LEU A 65 -11.46 -13.90 6.15
C LEU A 65 -10.34 -13.67 5.14
N TRP A 66 -10.20 -14.55 4.15
CA TRP A 66 -9.07 -14.47 3.22
C TRP A 66 -9.39 -14.90 1.80
N SER A 67 -8.56 -14.44 0.88
CA SER A 67 -8.60 -14.79 -0.54
C SER A 67 -7.23 -14.93 -1.15
N LEU A 68 -7.17 -15.68 -2.24
CA LEU A 68 -6.00 -15.80 -3.10
C LEU A 68 -6.45 -16.38 -4.45
N GLU A 69 -5.96 -15.85 -5.56
CA GLU A 69 -6.11 -16.50 -6.87
C GLU A 69 -5.47 -17.90 -6.81
N THR A 70 -6.00 -18.88 -7.55
CA THR A 70 -5.47 -20.25 -7.53
C THR A 70 -3.96 -20.26 -7.77
N PRO A 71 -3.12 -20.69 -6.80
CA PRO A 71 -1.68 -20.75 -6.98
C PRO A 71 -1.31 -21.63 -8.17
N VAL A 72 -0.31 -21.22 -8.93
CA VAL A 72 0.21 -22.01 -10.06
C VAL A 72 0.70 -23.38 -9.59
N GLU A 73 1.16 -23.47 -8.35
CA GLU A 73 1.59 -24.69 -7.68
C GLU A 73 0.44 -25.69 -7.47
N CYS A 74 -0.81 -25.23 -7.51
CA CYS A 74 -2.01 -26.07 -7.41
C CYS A 74 -2.50 -26.58 -8.78
N GLY A 75 -2.08 -25.95 -9.88
CA GLY A 75 -2.38 -26.40 -11.24
C GLY A 75 -1.36 -27.46 -11.69
N GLY A 76 -1.82 -28.70 -11.94
CA GLY A 76 -0.96 -29.82 -12.36
C GLY A 76 -0.18 -29.62 -13.67
N HIS A 77 -0.42 -28.53 -14.41
CA HIS A 77 0.30 -28.19 -15.64
C HIS A 77 1.13 -26.93 -15.43
N GLY A 78 2.46 -27.13 -15.43
CA GLY A 78 3.44 -26.12 -15.07
C GLY A 78 3.43 -24.88 -15.97
N LEU A 79 3.72 -23.74 -15.34
CA LEU A 79 4.35 -22.62 -16.02
C LEU A 79 5.79 -22.51 -15.53
N GLN A 80 6.68 -22.69 -16.49
CA GLN A 80 8.15 -22.76 -16.47
C GLN A 80 8.86 -21.55 -15.82
N TRP A 81 8.11 -20.52 -15.39
CA TRP A 81 8.63 -19.25 -14.87
C TRP A 81 9.08 -19.31 -13.41
N TYR A 82 8.45 -20.18 -12.62
CA TYR A 82 8.89 -20.49 -11.26
C TYR A 82 9.28 -21.96 -11.28
N GLY A 83 10.59 -22.23 -11.35
CA GLY A 83 11.14 -23.58 -11.40
C GLY A 83 10.82 -24.40 -10.15
N ASP A 84 11.75 -25.24 -9.72
CA ASP A 84 11.59 -26.17 -8.59
C ASP A 84 11.56 -25.44 -7.23
N SER A 85 10.57 -24.57 -7.03
CA SER A 85 10.38 -23.72 -5.85
C SER A 85 10.29 -24.59 -4.60
N PRO A 86 10.99 -24.24 -3.49
CA PRO A 86 10.88 -24.94 -2.22
C PRO A 86 9.43 -25.12 -1.76
N MET A 87 8.56 -24.18 -2.12
CA MET A 87 7.14 -24.18 -1.81
C MET A 87 6.36 -25.32 -2.47
N ARG A 88 6.77 -25.76 -3.68
CA ARG A 88 6.18 -26.93 -4.37
C ARG A 88 6.51 -28.25 -3.65
N LYS A 89 7.62 -28.28 -2.92
CA LYS A 89 8.10 -29.45 -2.17
C LYS A 89 7.52 -29.50 -0.75
N ASP A 90 6.89 -28.43 -0.27
CA ASP A 90 6.28 -28.43 1.06
C ASP A 90 5.11 -29.46 1.09
N PRO A 91 5.14 -30.46 1.98
CA PRO A 91 4.09 -31.47 2.07
C PRO A 91 2.69 -30.89 2.30
N ARG A 92 2.60 -29.73 2.96
CA ARG A 92 1.36 -29.03 3.29
C ARG A 92 0.78 -28.29 2.08
N MET A 93 1.54 -28.11 1.01
CA MET A 93 1.05 -27.50 -0.23
C MET A 93 -0.13 -28.27 -0.82
N LYS A 94 -0.09 -29.61 -0.82
CA LYS A 94 -1.20 -30.43 -1.34
C LYS A 94 -2.51 -30.19 -0.58
N GLU A 95 -2.42 -29.97 0.74
CA GLU A 95 -3.58 -29.68 1.58
C GLU A 95 -4.05 -28.24 1.41
N PHE A 96 -3.12 -27.29 1.33
CA PHE A 96 -3.41 -25.90 1.03
C PHE A 96 -4.12 -25.75 -0.32
N CYS A 97 -3.71 -26.52 -1.34
CA CYS A 97 -4.33 -26.53 -2.65
C CYS A 97 -5.80 -27.00 -2.65
N LYS A 98 -6.26 -27.73 -1.63
CA LYS A 98 -7.67 -28.16 -1.51
C LYS A 98 -8.64 -27.01 -1.26
N PHE A 99 -8.15 -25.84 -0.85
CA PHE A 99 -8.98 -24.64 -0.69
C PHE A 99 -9.30 -23.98 -2.02
N PHE A 100 -8.70 -24.40 -3.14
CA PHE A 100 -8.83 -23.74 -4.44
C PHE A 100 -9.74 -24.51 -5.41
N PRO A 101 -10.53 -23.81 -6.27
CA PRO A 101 -10.60 -22.36 -6.41
C PRO A 101 -11.27 -21.69 -5.20
N LYS A 102 -10.55 -20.75 -4.57
CA LYS A 102 -11.05 -20.02 -3.40
C LYS A 102 -11.69 -18.74 -3.90
N ASN A 103 -12.97 -18.81 -4.25
CA ASN A 103 -13.77 -17.60 -4.32
C ASN A 103 -13.77 -17.02 -2.90
N LEU A 104 -13.42 -15.74 -2.74
CA LEU A 104 -13.63 -14.99 -1.50
C LEU A 104 -14.95 -15.42 -0.86
N ASP A 105 -15.06 -15.42 0.47
CA ASP A 105 -16.35 -15.48 1.17
C ASP A 105 -17.25 -14.25 0.86
N ILE A 106 -16.88 -13.46 -0.15
CA ILE A 106 -17.41 -12.18 -0.56
C ILE A 106 -17.36 -12.17 -2.09
N GLN A 107 -18.50 -12.31 -2.76
CA GLN A 107 -18.57 -11.87 -4.14
C GLN A 107 -18.38 -10.35 -4.13
N VAL A 108 -17.25 -9.88 -4.66
CA VAL A 108 -17.11 -8.48 -5.00
C VAL A 108 -17.90 -8.32 -6.29
N ASP A 109 -19.16 -7.90 -6.19
CA ASP A 109 -19.96 -7.56 -7.36
C ASP A 109 -19.16 -6.59 -8.22
N GLY A 110 -18.96 -6.95 -9.50
CA GLY A 110 -18.17 -6.14 -10.44
C GLY A 110 -16.68 -6.49 -10.45
N PHE A 111 -16.35 -7.57 -11.14
CA PHE A 111 -14.98 -7.94 -11.55
C PHE A 111 -14.36 -6.97 -12.59
N GLU A 112 -14.75 -5.69 -12.60
CA GLU A 112 -14.21 -4.75 -13.58
C GLU A 112 -12.96 -3.99 -13.10
N ASP A 113 -12.64 -3.93 -11.81
CA ASP A 113 -11.32 -3.46 -11.38
C ASP A 113 -11.01 -3.67 -9.88
N LYS A 114 -10.17 -4.67 -9.55
CA LYS A 114 -9.65 -4.87 -8.17
C LYS A 114 -8.86 -3.67 -7.63
N ASP A 115 -8.38 -2.83 -8.54
CA ASP A 115 -7.62 -1.62 -8.25
C ASP A 115 -8.52 -0.37 -8.08
N LYS A 116 -9.82 -0.45 -8.43
CA LYS A 116 -10.78 0.67 -8.26
C LYS A 116 -11.78 0.48 -7.12
N THR A 117 -11.97 -0.74 -6.62
CA THR A 117 -13.01 -1.02 -5.62
C THR A 117 -12.45 -1.12 -4.20
N PHE A 118 -13.01 -0.32 -3.28
CA PHE A 118 -12.85 -0.50 -1.83
C PHE A 118 -13.73 -1.67 -1.39
N PRO A 119 -13.21 -2.59 -0.55
CA PRO A 119 -14.03 -3.69 -0.03
C PRO A 119 -15.15 -3.14 0.85
N SER A 120 -16.22 -3.94 1.00
CA SER A 120 -17.31 -3.63 1.93
C SER A 120 -16.76 -3.34 3.33
N LEU A 121 -17.21 -2.23 3.93
CA LEU A 121 -16.83 -1.87 5.31
C LEU A 121 -17.19 -2.97 6.32
N ASN A 122 -18.14 -3.85 5.99
CA ASN A 122 -18.52 -4.98 6.83
C ASN A 122 -17.35 -5.94 7.08
N LEU A 123 -16.39 -6.06 6.15
CA LEU A 123 -15.24 -6.94 6.34
C LEU A 123 -14.35 -6.49 7.49
N TYR A 124 -14.15 -5.18 7.60
CA TYR A 124 -13.37 -4.57 8.67
C TYR A 124 -14.10 -4.65 10.01
N LYS A 125 -15.43 -4.63 10.02
CA LYS A 125 -16.23 -4.84 11.26
C LYS A 125 -16.14 -6.27 11.78
N ARG A 126 -16.02 -7.24 10.86
CA ARG A 126 -15.96 -8.67 11.13
C ARG A 126 -14.58 -9.20 11.48
N THR A 127 -13.54 -8.39 11.28
CA THR A 127 -12.14 -8.77 11.51
C THR A 127 -11.47 -7.84 12.52
N ARG A 128 -10.32 -8.25 13.09
CA ARG A 128 -9.55 -7.42 14.03
C ARG A 128 -8.34 -6.75 13.40
N LEU A 129 -7.72 -7.42 12.44
CA LEU A 129 -6.44 -7.03 11.87
C LEU A 129 -6.38 -7.33 10.37
N SER A 130 -5.94 -6.37 9.57
CA SER A 130 -5.67 -6.57 8.14
C SER A 130 -4.21 -6.95 7.89
N LEU A 131 -4.00 -7.96 7.04
CA LEU A 131 -2.70 -8.23 6.44
C LEU A 131 -2.64 -7.61 5.05
N VAL A 132 -1.82 -6.58 4.88
CA VAL A 132 -1.74 -5.82 3.63
C VAL A 132 -0.47 -6.18 2.89
N PHE A 133 -0.62 -6.77 1.70
CA PHE A 133 0.50 -7.02 0.80
C PHE A 133 0.77 -5.81 -0.09
N GLU A 134 1.94 -5.22 0.04
CA GLU A 134 2.44 -4.19 -0.89
C GLU A 134 3.32 -4.81 -1.98
N SER A 135 3.34 -4.13 -3.13
CA SER A 135 3.98 -4.66 -4.35
C SER A 135 5.50 -4.84 -4.21
N ILE A 136 5.99 -5.84 -4.93
CA ILE A 136 7.41 -6.19 -5.03
C ILE A 136 8.15 -5.08 -5.77
N LEU A 137 9.31 -4.68 -5.27
CA LEU A 137 10.23 -3.78 -5.96
C LEU A 137 10.90 -4.49 -7.14
N SER A 138 11.03 -3.79 -8.26
CA SER A 138 11.84 -4.30 -9.36
C SER A 138 13.31 -4.41 -8.93
N PRO A 139 14.10 -5.35 -9.50
CA PRO A 139 15.52 -5.42 -9.21
C PRO A 139 16.21 -4.06 -9.42
N GLY A 140 16.75 -3.49 -8.34
CA GLY A 140 17.43 -2.18 -8.34
C GLY A 140 16.65 -1.04 -7.68
N GLU A 141 15.34 -1.20 -7.44
CA GLU A 141 14.58 -0.25 -6.65
C GLU A 141 14.87 -0.50 -5.15
N ARG A 142 15.28 0.57 -4.44
CA ARG A 142 15.62 0.52 -3.00
C ARG A 142 14.68 1.33 -2.13
N ARG A 143 13.61 1.88 -2.70
CA ARG A 143 12.70 2.79 -2.01
C ARG A 143 11.39 2.07 -1.73
N ALA A 144 10.83 2.28 -0.55
CA ALA A 144 9.47 1.85 -0.26
C ALA A 144 8.50 2.47 -1.26
N PHE A 145 7.74 1.61 -1.92
CA PHE A 145 6.63 1.96 -2.79
C PHE A 145 5.35 1.48 -2.11
N LEU A 146 4.43 2.41 -1.87
CA LEU A 146 3.11 2.13 -1.33
C LEU A 146 2.08 2.36 -2.42
N THR A 147 1.13 1.46 -2.53
CA THR A 147 -0.01 1.58 -3.45
C THR A 147 -1.23 2.09 -2.68
N GLU A 148 -2.36 2.21 -3.37
CA GLU A 148 -3.66 2.50 -2.75
C GLU A 148 -4.09 1.42 -1.74
N LYS A 149 -3.48 0.23 -1.75
CA LYS A 149 -3.84 -0.91 -0.90
C LYS A 149 -3.77 -0.59 0.58
N ILE A 150 -2.75 0.18 1.00
CA ILE A 150 -2.64 0.62 2.39
C ILE A 150 -3.75 1.58 2.81
N LEU A 151 -4.33 2.33 1.88
CA LEU A 151 -5.44 3.24 2.17
C LEU A 151 -6.75 2.48 2.43
N LYS A 152 -6.89 1.22 1.97
CA LYS A 152 -8.10 0.43 2.16
C LYS A 152 -8.42 0.17 3.66
N PRO A 153 -7.51 -0.39 4.49
CA PRO A 153 -7.76 -0.54 5.92
C PRO A 153 -7.78 0.81 6.66
N ILE A 154 -6.99 1.80 6.24
CA ILE A 154 -7.05 3.15 6.82
C ILE A 154 -8.44 3.76 6.65
N PHE A 155 -9.01 3.67 5.44
CA PHE A 155 -10.38 4.08 5.17
C PHE A 155 -11.40 3.33 6.03
N GLY A 156 -11.15 2.03 6.25
CA GLY A 156 -11.97 1.18 7.11
C GLY A 156 -11.82 1.46 8.61
N GLY A 157 -10.87 2.30 9.06
CA GLY A 157 -10.56 2.44 10.48
C GLY A 157 -9.98 1.16 11.08
N HIS A 158 -9.35 0.34 10.25
CA HIS A 158 -8.96 -1.02 10.59
C HIS A 158 -7.46 -1.11 10.86
N PRO A 159 -7.03 -1.72 11.97
CA PRO A 159 -5.63 -2.01 12.23
C PRO A 159 -5.01 -2.87 11.12
N PHE A 160 -3.72 -2.69 10.85
CA PHE A 160 -3.05 -3.45 9.79
C PHE A 160 -1.59 -3.78 10.09
N VAL A 161 -1.10 -4.86 9.47
CA VAL A 161 0.31 -5.20 9.33
C VAL A 161 0.67 -5.20 7.85
N LEU A 162 1.78 -4.55 7.52
CA LEU A 162 2.31 -4.52 6.16
C LEU A 162 3.23 -5.71 5.89
N VAL A 163 3.05 -6.32 4.72
CA VAL A 163 3.96 -7.31 4.15
C VAL A 163 4.43 -6.77 2.81
N GLY A 164 5.72 -6.45 2.71
CA GLY A 164 6.29 -5.82 1.52
C GLY A 164 7.74 -6.21 1.30
N ALA A 165 8.23 -5.97 0.09
CA ALA A 165 9.64 -6.23 -0.27
C ALA A 165 10.59 -5.14 0.23
N ALA A 166 10.08 -3.92 0.41
CA ALA A 166 10.87 -2.74 0.77
C ALA A 166 10.92 -2.52 2.29
N PRO A 167 12.08 -2.19 2.86
CA PRO A 167 12.16 -1.68 4.22
C PRO A 167 11.64 -0.24 4.27
N ARG A 168 11.33 0.22 5.48
CA ARG A 168 10.95 1.60 5.81
C ARG A 168 9.64 2.05 5.15
N ALA A 169 8.74 1.10 4.86
CA ALA A 169 7.40 1.41 4.37
C ALA A 169 6.60 2.20 5.42
N LEU A 170 6.80 1.92 6.70
CA LEU A 170 6.15 2.64 7.80
C LEU A 170 6.66 4.08 7.92
N ASP A 171 7.91 4.38 7.53
CA ASP A 171 8.42 5.75 7.49
C ASP A 171 7.66 6.60 6.47
N VAL A 172 7.30 6.01 5.32
CA VAL A 172 6.51 6.68 4.29
C VAL A 172 5.10 6.97 4.81
N ILE A 173 4.48 6.02 5.50
CA ILE A 173 3.16 6.21 6.15
C ILE A 173 3.20 7.39 7.12
N ARG A 174 4.22 7.43 8.00
CA ARG A 174 4.41 8.52 8.96
C ARG A 174 4.64 9.87 8.29
N ALA A 175 5.38 9.91 7.18
CA ALA A 175 5.61 11.14 6.42
C ALA A 175 4.32 11.76 5.86
N PHE A 176 3.31 10.93 5.56
CA PHE A 176 1.97 11.38 5.16
C PHE A 176 1.05 11.75 6.33
N GLY A 177 1.53 11.67 7.57
CA GLY A 177 0.81 12.07 8.78
C GLY A 177 -0.07 10.99 9.40
N PHE A 178 0.07 9.74 8.95
CA PHE A 178 -0.58 8.60 9.61
C PHE A 178 0.28 8.08 10.76
N SER A 179 -0.38 7.67 11.83
CA SER A 179 0.21 6.96 12.96
C SER A 179 0.38 5.47 12.65
N THR A 180 1.38 4.84 13.24
CA THR A 180 1.54 3.38 13.20
C THR A 180 1.22 2.78 14.58
N PHE A 181 1.28 1.47 14.74
CA PHE A 181 0.72 0.76 15.90
C PHE A 181 1.74 0.41 16.99
N ALA A 182 3.01 0.82 16.85
CA ALA A 182 3.98 0.74 17.93
C ALA A 182 3.54 1.55 19.18
N PRO A 183 3.82 1.08 20.42
CA PRO A 183 4.59 -0.12 20.76
C PRO A 183 3.76 -1.41 20.79
N TYR A 184 2.44 -1.35 20.53
CA TYR A 184 1.54 -2.48 20.71
C TYR A 184 1.76 -3.59 19.68
N LEU A 185 2.04 -3.21 18.42
CA LEU A 185 2.50 -4.14 17.39
C LEU A 185 4.01 -3.96 17.17
N ASN A 186 4.72 -5.09 17.07
CA ASN A 186 6.15 -5.10 16.79
C ASN A 186 6.41 -4.71 15.33
N GLU A 187 6.94 -3.51 15.11
CA GLU A 187 7.24 -2.95 13.79
C GLU A 187 8.68 -3.17 13.32
N LYS A 188 9.50 -3.92 14.06
CA LYS A 188 10.92 -4.13 13.73
C LYS A 188 11.14 -4.85 12.40
N PHE A 189 10.11 -5.52 11.85
CA PHE A 189 10.17 -6.15 10.53
C PHE A 189 10.43 -5.15 9.40
N ASP A 190 9.99 -3.90 9.55
CA ASP A 190 10.11 -2.86 8.52
C ASP A 190 11.52 -2.22 8.49
N ALA A 191 12.33 -2.41 9.53
CA ALA A 191 13.68 -1.84 9.59
C ALA A 191 14.74 -2.68 8.85
N VAL A 192 14.41 -3.90 8.43
CA VAL A 192 15.38 -4.87 7.88
C VAL A 192 15.55 -4.70 6.38
N ALA A 193 16.78 -4.39 5.94
CA ALA A 193 17.09 -4.26 4.52
C ALA A 193 16.80 -5.57 3.75
N PRO A 194 16.33 -5.51 2.49
CA PRO A 194 16.09 -6.71 1.71
C PRO A 194 17.43 -7.41 1.46
N THR A 195 17.52 -8.70 1.75
CA THR A 195 18.66 -9.51 1.35
C THR A 195 18.44 -10.00 -0.07
N LEU A 196 19.41 -9.79 -0.95
CA LEU A 196 19.47 -10.51 -2.22
C LEU A 196 19.66 -12.01 -1.92
N PRO A 197 18.86 -12.92 -2.49
CA PRO A 197 19.20 -14.33 -2.49
C PRO A 197 20.58 -14.49 -3.14
N ARG A 198 21.55 -15.03 -2.41
CA ARG A 198 22.96 -15.10 -2.84
C ARG A 198 23.17 -15.94 -4.12
N ASP A 199 22.20 -16.77 -4.50
CA ASP A 199 22.38 -17.86 -5.48
C ASP A 199 21.46 -17.81 -6.71
N ASN A 200 20.80 -16.69 -7.02
CA ASN A 200 19.97 -16.63 -8.23
C ASN A 200 20.80 -16.30 -9.49
N PRO A 201 20.71 -17.09 -10.57
CA PRO A 201 21.36 -16.78 -11.83
C PRO A 201 20.76 -15.50 -12.45
N PRO A 202 21.56 -14.73 -13.22
CA PRO A 202 21.08 -13.53 -13.91
C PRO A 202 19.97 -13.92 -14.89
N GLY A 203 18.76 -13.41 -14.66
CA GLY A 203 17.56 -13.71 -15.46
C GLY A 203 16.42 -14.37 -14.69
N SER A 204 16.65 -14.89 -13.48
CA SER A 204 15.56 -15.18 -12.55
C SER A 204 15.06 -13.86 -11.99
N LEU A 205 13.78 -13.55 -12.15
CA LEU A 205 13.11 -12.41 -11.52
C LEU A 205 13.25 -12.59 -10.00
N GLY A 206 14.33 -12.05 -9.43
CA GLY A 206 14.70 -12.22 -8.04
C GLY A 206 13.57 -11.68 -7.20
N VAL A 207 12.83 -12.57 -6.57
CA VAL A 207 11.75 -12.19 -5.67
C VAL A 207 12.41 -11.58 -4.43
N PHE A 208 12.48 -10.26 -4.38
CA PHE A 208 12.91 -9.55 -3.19
C PHE A 208 11.85 -9.77 -2.11
N VAL A 209 12.17 -10.59 -1.12
CA VAL A 209 11.38 -10.70 0.10
C VAL A 209 12.18 -9.98 1.17
N ASN A 210 11.57 -9.00 1.83
CA ASN A 210 12.15 -8.43 3.04
C ASN A 210 12.31 -9.59 4.04
N PRO A 211 13.53 -9.88 4.55
CA PRO A 211 13.75 -10.95 5.51
C PRO A 211 12.75 -10.85 6.66
N GLY A 212 12.46 -9.62 7.14
CA GLY A 212 11.49 -9.35 8.20
C GLY A 212 10.10 -9.93 7.99
N ASN A 213 9.70 -10.25 6.75
CA ASN A 213 8.43 -10.93 6.46
C ASN A 213 8.38 -12.35 7.05
N HIS A 214 9.51 -13.00 7.34
CA HIS A 214 9.53 -14.29 8.05
C HIS A 214 8.96 -14.20 9.48
N ARG A 215 8.84 -12.99 10.05
CA ARG A 215 8.27 -12.75 11.39
C ARG A 215 6.77 -12.47 11.35
N ILE A 216 6.12 -12.55 10.19
CA ILE A 216 4.69 -12.22 10.11
C ILE A 216 3.84 -13.15 10.99
N VAL A 217 4.23 -14.42 11.06
CA VAL A 217 3.67 -15.42 11.98
C VAL A 217 3.80 -14.99 13.44
N GLU A 218 4.98 -14.52 13.84
CA GLU A 218 5.24 -14.02 15.20
C GLU A 218 4.39 -12.79 15.50
N ILE A 219 4.34 -11.83 14.59
CA ILE A 219 3.57 -10.59 14.76
C ILE A 219 2.07 -10.90 14.93
N ILE A 220 1.52 -11.79 14.11
CA ILE A 220 0.12 -12.19 14.22
C ILE A 220 -0.14 -12.94 15.53
N ARG A 221 0.76 -13.84 15.93
CA ARG A 221 0.67 -14.55 17.22
C ARG A 221 0.72 -13.60 18.40
N ASP A 222 1.65 -12.65 18.40
CA ASP A 222 1.79 -11.64 19.45
C ASP A 222 0.52 -10.78 19.51
N ALA A 223 -0.02 -10.39 18.35
CA ALA A 223 -1.26 -9.62 18.27
C ALA A 223 -2.47 -10.38 18.83
N GLN A 224 -2.59 -11.69 18.59
CA GLN A 224 -3.66 -12.52 19.17
C GLN A 224 -3.61 -12.56 20.70
N ASN A 225 -2.44 -12.39 21.30
CA ASN A 225 -2.22 -12.41 22.74
C ASN A 225 -2.29 -11.03 23.42
N LEU A 226 -2.55 -9.96 22.66
CA LEU A 226 -2.68 -8.62 23.24
C LEU A 226 -3.91 -8.49 24.14
N SER A 227 -3.76 -7.73 25.22
CA SER A 227 -4.86 -7.41 26.14
C SER A 227 -5.97 -6.58 25.44
N PRO A 228 -7.21 -6.62 25.95
CA PRO A 228 -8.29 -5.75 25.46
C PRO A 228 -7.92 -4.26 25.47
N GLU A 229 -7.14 -3.82 26.46
CA GLU A 229 -6.66 -2.43 26.58
C GLU A 229 -5.70 -2.06 25.45
N SER A 230 -4.74 -2.93 25.12
CA SER A 230 -3.84 -2.72 23.98
C SER A 230 -4.61 -2.66 22.66
N TRP A 231 -5.62 -3.53 22.50
CA TRP A 231 -6.49 -3.50 21.34
C TRP A 231 -7.34 -2.23 21.24
N GLU A 232 -7.77 -1.67 22.38
CA GLU A 232 -8.46 -0.39 22.41
C GLU A 232 -7.56 0.75 21.94
N LYS A 233 -6.30 0.77 22.37
CA LYS A 233 -5.31 1.75 21.89
C LYS A 233 -5.04 1.61 20.40
N ILE A 234 -4.89 0.38 19.90
CA ILE A 234 -4.71 0.10 18.47
C ILE A 234 -5.92 0.59 17.66
N ARG A 235 -7.15 0.34 18.11
CA ARG A 235 -8.37 0.84 17.46
C ARG A 235 -8.44 2.37 17.44
N GLY A 236 -8.11 3.01 18.56
CA GLY A 236 -8.04 4.47 18.63
C GLY A 236 -7.09 5.07 17.60
N ILE A 237 -5.92 4.45 17.40
CA ILE A 237 -4.95 4.85 16.36
C ILE A 237 -5.55 4.66 14.95
N ALA A 238 -6.21 3.53 14.71
CA ALA A 238 -6.81 3.24 13.40
C ALA A 238 -7.94 4.23 13.05
N GLU A 239 -8.78 4.61 14.02
CA GLU A 239 -9.82 5.62 13.84
C GLU A 239 -9.25 7.03 13.66
N GLU A 240 -8.18 7.38 14.36
CA GLU A 240 -7.45 8.63 14.11
C GLU A 240 -6.91 8.68 12.67
N ASN A 241 -6.30 7.59 12.19
CA ASN A 241 -5.82 7.50 10.82
C ASN A 241 -6.96 7.64 9.80
N ARG A 242 -8.12 7.02 10.07
CA ARG A 242 -9.31 7.15 9.25
C ARG A 242 -9.81 8.60 9.20
N ARG A 243 -9.87 9.27 10.35
CA ARG A 243 -10.21 10.69 10.44
C ARG A 243 -9.20 11.57 9.70
N HIS A 244 -7.90 11.30 9.81
CA HIS A 244 -6.87 12.00 9.05
C HIS A 244 -7.09 11.86 7.54
N LEU A 245 -7.44 10.66 7.07
CA LEU A 245 -7.75 10.41 5.67
C LEU A 245 -9.01 11.16 5.20
N LEU A 246 -10.11 11.07 5.96
CA LEU A 246 -11.43 11.54 5.54
C LEU A 246 -11.70 13.03 5.83
N CYS A 247 -11.12 13.57 6.91
CA CYS A 247 -11.39 14.92 7.38
C CYS A 247 -10.33 15.94 6.92
N GLY A 248 -9.66 15.66 5.80
CA GLY A 248 -8.79 16.61 5.11
C GLY A 248 -7.36 16.70 5.61
N GLY A 249 -6.98 16.00 6.69
CA GLY A 249 -5.59 16.00 7.17
C GLY A 249 -4.61 15.44 6.14
N PHE A 250 -4.95 14.32 5.50
CA PHE A 250 -4.14 13.71 4.45
C PHE A 250 -4.08 14.61 3.20
N ARG A 251 -5.21 15.21 2.80
CA ARG A 251 -5.27 16.18 1.70
C ARG A 251 -4.33 17.37 1.95
N GLN A 252 -4.36 17.94 3.15
CA GLN A 252 -3.47 19.04 3.52
C GLN A 252 -1.99 18.66 3.43
N LYS A 253 -1.64 17.43 3.85
CA LYS A 253 -0.27 16.90 3.72
C LYS A 253 0.15 16.74 2.26
N LEU A 254 -0.71 16.20 1.39
CA LEU A 254 -0.43 16.09 -0.05
C LEU A 254 -0.22 17.46 -0.69
N GLU A 255 -1.11 18.41 -0.42
CA GLU A 255 -0.99 19.77 -0.96
C GLU A 255 0.30 20.47 -0.47
N ALA A 256 0.70 20.25 0.78
CA ALA A 256 1.96 20.78 1.31
C ALA A 256 3.18 20.18 0.61
N GLN A 257 3.20 18.88 0.34
CA GLN A 257 4.27 18.23 -0.41
C GLN A 257 4.34 18.74 -1.85
N LEU A 258 3.19 18.84 -2.52
CA LEU A 258 3.11 19.35 -3.89
C LEU A 258 3.64 20.79 -3.97
N ARG A 259 3.25 21.67 -3.03
CA ARG A 259 3.80 23.03 -2.92
C ARG A 259 5.32 23.03 -2.72
N SER A 260 5.84 22.12 -1.89
CA SER A 260 7.29 21.99 -1.68
C SER A 260 8.04 21.57 -2.94
N ILE A 261 7.47 20.64 -3.72
CA ILE A 261 8.05 20.19 -4.99
C ILE A 261 8.10 21.35 -5.98
N PHE A 262 7.00 22.08 -6.18
CA PHE A 262 6.97 23.22 -7.09
C PHE A 262 8.00 24.30 -6.72
N ARG A 263 8.12 24.64 -5.42
CA ARG A 263 9.16 25.59 -4.96
C ARG A 263 10.58 25.10 -5.26
N ALA A 264 10.84 23.80 -5.11
CA ALA A 264 12.15 23.22 -5.41
C ALA A 264 12.45 23.29 -6.92
N VAL A 265 11.46 22.97 -7.76
CA VAL A 265 11.58 23.08 -9.23
C VAL A 265 11.85 24.53 -9.65
N GLU A 266 11.08 25.49 -9.14
CA GLU A 266 11.28 26.92 -9.41
C GLU A 266 12.67 27.40 -9.00
N LYS A 267 13.14 27.00 -7.81
CA LYS A 267 14.48 27.34 -7.32
C LYS A 267 15.56 26.78 -8.23
N ASN A 268 15.44 25.52 -8.64
CA ASN A 268 16.41 24.88 -9.53
C ASN A 268 16.42 25.52 -10.92
N HIS A 269 15.24 25.89 -11.45
CA HIS A 269 15.11 26.60 -12.72
C HIS A 269 15.79 27.98 -12.67
N ARG A 270 15.53 28.77 -11.61
CA ARG A 270 16.21 30.08 -11.42
C ARG A 270 17.72 29.95 -11.28
N ALA A 271 18.19 28.94 -10.54
CA ALA A 271 19.63 28.70 -10.39
C ALA A 271 20.29 28.37 -11.73
N ALA A 272 19.65 27.52 -12.55
CA ALA A 272 20.16 27.18 -13.88
C ALA A 272 20.26 28.39 -14.82
N HIS A 273 19.28 29.30 -14.78
CA HIS A 273 19.30 30.54 -15.58
C HIS A 273 20.26 31.61 -15.07
N ALA A 274 20.57 31.64 -13.77
CA ALA A 274 21.56 32.54 -13.19
C ALA A 274 23.02 32.09 -13.48
N SER A 275 23.23 30.81 -13.79
CA SER A 275 24.55 30.23 -14.09
C SER A 275 24.94 30.25 -15.57
N THR A 276 24.11 30.77 -16.47
CA THR A 276 24.47 30.96 -17.89
C THR A 276 25.17 32.31 -18.05
N PRO A 277 26.47 32.36 -18.38
CA PRO A 277 27.14 33.64 -18.62
C PRO A 277 26.54 34.27 -19.87
N SER A 278 26.12 35.53 -19.75
CA SER A 278 25.82 36.37 -20.91
C SER A 278 27.10 36.54 -21.73
N SER A 279 27.30 35.71 -22.76
CA SER A 279 28.27 35.98 -23.81
C SER A 279 27.71 37.11 -24.69
N SER A 280 27.73 38.33 -24.17
CA SER A 280 27.67 39.55 -24.97
C SER A 280 29.11 40.04 -25.18
N SER A 281 29.77 39.49 -26.20
CA SER A 281 30.90 40.16 -26.83
C SER A 281 30.54 40.39 -28.29
N SER A 282 30.25 41.65 -28.56
CA SER A 282 30.19 42.30 -29.86
C SER A 282 31.30 41.85 -30.81
N SER A 283 30.93 41.34 -31.98
CA SER A 283 31.75 41.45 -33.19
C SER A 283 30.85 41.84 -34.35
N SER A 284 30.94 43.11 -34.72
CA SER A 284 30.41 43.65 -35.97
C SER A 284 31.10 42.99 -37.16
N SER A 285 30.33 42.29 -37.99
CA SER A 285 30.74 41.94 -39.35
C SER A 285 29.51 42.08 -40.25
N SER A 286 29.49 43.17 -41.02
CA SER A 286 28.51 43.45 -42.06
C SER A 286 28.46 42.32 -43.10
N PRO A 287 27.29 41.97 -43.65
CA PRO A 287 27.20 41.03 -44.76
C PRO A 287 27.72 41.68 -46.07
N PRO A 288 28.36 40.92 -46.97
CA PRO A 288 28.72 41.43 -48.29
C PRO A 288 27.48 41.60 -49.19
N PRO A 289 27.51 42.54 -50.15
CA PRO A 289 26.37 42.80 -51.04
C PRO A 289 26.20 41.68 -52.09
N PRO A 290 24.99 41.51 -52.65
CA PRO A 290 24.72 40.51 -53.67
C PRO A 290 25.36 40.87 -55.03
N PRO A 291 25.72 39.88 -55.87
CA PRO A 291 26.29 40.13 -57.19
C PRO A 291 25.23 40.69 -58.15
N SER A 292 25.60 41.77 -58.84
CA SER A 292 24.85 42.43 -59.89
C SER A 292 24.71 41.54 -61.13
N SER A 293 23.49 41.31 -61.58
CA SER A 293 23.15 40.75 -62.88
C SER A 293 23.45 41.75 -64.00
N SER A 294 24.42 41.46 -64.86
CA SER A 294 24.58 42.13 -66.15
C SER A 294 24.11 41.21 -67.28
N SER A 295 22.94 41.53 -67.80
CA SER A 295 22.44 41.08 -69.10
C SER A 295 23.25 41.74 -70.22
N SER A 296 23.68 40.98 -71.22
CA SER A 296 24.09 41.53 -72.51
C SER A 296 23.72 40.51 -73.60
N SER A 297 22.59 40.77 -74.26
CA SER A 297 22.28 40.31 -75.63
C SER A 297 23.22 41.02 -76.62
N PRO A 298 23.37 40.52 -77.86
CA PRO A 298 22.31 40.62 -78.88
C PRO A 298 21.72 39.28 -79.30
#